data_AF-A0A497Q1Z9-F1
#
_entry.id   AF-A0A497Q1Z9-F1
#
_cell.length_a   1.000
_cell.length_b   1.000
_cell.length_c   1.000
_cell.angle_alpha   90.00
_cell.angle_beta   90.00
_cell.angle_gamma   90.00
#
_symmetry.space_group_name_H-M   'P 1'
#
loop_
_entity.id
_entity.type
_entity.pdbx_description
1 polymer ?
#
loop_
_entity_poly.entity_id
_entity_poly.type
_entity_poly.pdbx_seq_one_letter_code
_entity_poly.pdbx_strand_id
1 'polypeptide(L)'
;MQTLLMRITEVMYALRERRVAAMFDPGFEELQGKLRQIMEEATSLAAGIRAWMLLSKEGLPIASAVPHGLEEAEIAAMAASILGVADLAAERMDQGILEEILMTNEKGLVIMKSAGEKAILVLAAGKGMKTGLLVYAAKNATEKIAPLL
;
A
#
# COMPACT_ATOMS: atom_id res chain seq x y z
N MET A 1 -18.21 -18.94 -7.10
CA MET A 1 -17.40 -17.77 -7.48
C MET A 1 -18.17 -16.45 -7.32
N GLN A 2 -19.43 -16.32 -7.78
CA GLN A 2 -20.24 -15.08 -7.64
C GLN A 2 -20.52 -14.63 -6.19
N THR A 3 -20.71 -15.55 -5.24
CA THR A 3 -21.01 -15.23 -3.83
C THR A 3 -19.85 -14.57 -3.09
N LEU A 4 -18.60 -14.89 -3.47
CA LEU A 4 -17.40 -14.31 -2.86
C LEU A 4 -17.22 -12.85 -3.32
N LEU A 5 -17.44 -12.59 -4.60
CA LEU A 5 -17.35 -11.25 -5.19
C LEU A 5 -18.40 -10.31 -4.58
N MET A 6 -19.62 -10.80 -4.35
CA MET A 6 -20.70 -10.02 -3.72
C MET A 6 -20.39 -9.62 -2.28
N ARG A 7 -19.79 -10.52 -1.49
CA ARG A 7 -19.35 -10.22 -0.12
C ARG A 7 -18.21 -9.20 -0.07
N ILE A 8 -17.30 -9.23 -1.03
CA ILE A 8 -16.24 -8.22 -1.14
C ILE A 8 -16.88 -6.85 -1.38
N THR A 9 -17.85 -6.74 -2.30
CA THR A 9 -18.51 -5.46 -2.60
C THR A 9 -19.24 -4.85 -1.39
N GLU A 10 -19.98 -5.64 -0.60
CA GLU A 10 -20.70 -5.13 0.58
C GLU A 10 -19.75 -4.64 1.68
N VAL A 11 -18.68 -5.39 1.95
CA VAL A 11 -17.65 -5.01 2.91
C VAL A 11 -16.97 -3.70 2.47
N MET A 12 -16.64 -3.57 1.18
CA MET A 12 -16.06 -2.35 0.63
C MET A 12 -17.00 -1.14 0.72
N TYR A 13 -18.31 -1.33 0.55
CA TYR A 13 -19.30 -0.26 0.71
C TYR A 13 -19.40 0.25 2.16
N ALA A 14 -19.52 -0.65 3.13
CA ALA A 14 -19.58 -0.29 4.54
C ALA A 14 -18.31 0.42 5.02
N LEU A 15 -17.15 0.05 4.46
CA LEU A 15 -15.87 0.65 4.79
C LEU A 15 -15.68 2.03 4.12
N ARG A 16 -16.27 2.23 2.94
CA ARG A 16 -16.36 3.55 2.30
C ARG A 16 -17.14 4.54 3.16
N GLU A 17 -18.28 4.15 3.72
CA GLU A 17 -19.07 5.00 4.62
C GLU A 17 -18.30 5.36 5.90
N ARG A 18 -17.62 4.37 6.52
CA ARG A 18 -16.76 4.61 7.69
C ARG A 18 -15.60 5.56 7.39
N ARG A 19 -14.98 5.46 6.20
CA ARG A 19 -13.91 6.38 5.76
C ARG A 19 -14.42 7.81 5.60
N VAL A 20 -15.63 8.00 5.07
CA VAL A 20 -16.24 9.32 4.94
C VAL A 20 -16.46 9.96 6.31
N ALA A 21 -16.93 9.20 7.31
CA ALA A 21 -17.10 9.71 8.66
C ALA A 21 -15.76 10.09 9.33
N ALA A 22 -14.73 9.26 9.17
CA ALA A 22 -13.39 9.54 9.70
C ALA A 22 -12.70 10.75 9.04
N MET A 23 -13.09 11.11 7.81
CA MET A 23 -12.50 12.25 7.08
C MET A 23 -12.77 13.60 7.74
N PHE A 24 -13.79 13.69 8.60
CA PHE A 24 -14.12 14.91 9.36
C PHE A 24 -13.52 14.93 10.78
N ASP A 25 -12.69 13.94 11.13
CA ASP A 25 -11.93 13.91 12.37
C ASP A 25 -10.62 14.72 12.20
N PRO A 26 -10.36 15.75 13.05
CA PRO A 26 -9.10 16.49 13.03
C PRO A 26 -7.84 15.61 13.09
N GLY A 27 -7.88 14.49 13.81
CA GLY A 27 -6.75 13.56 13.90
C GLY A 27 -6.47 12.84 12.57
N PHE A 28 -7.51 12.60 11.76
CA PHE A 28 -7.37 12.01 10.45
C PHE A 28 -6.73 12.97 9.45
N GLU A 29 -7.13 14.25 9.44
CA GLU A 29 -6.51 15.26 8.58
C GLU A 29 -5.01 15.45 8.90
N GLU A 30 -4.65 15.49 10.19
CA GLU A 30 -3.25 15.58 10.61
C GLU A 30 -2.43 14.36 10.16
N LEU A 31 -2.99 13.15 10.29
CA LEU A 31 -2.36 11.93 9.79
C LEU A 31 -2.15 11.99 8.27
N GLN A 32 -3.17 12.39 7.50
CA GLN A 32 -3.06 12.53 6.04
C GLN A 32 -1.96 13.52 5.64
N GLY A 33 -1.84 14.65 6.35
CA GLY A 33 -0.78 15.62 6.15
C GLY A 33 0.61 15.03 6.38
N LYS A 34 0.81 14.33 7.50
CA LYS A 34 2.07 13.66 7.84
C LYS A 34 2.45 12.58 6.82
N LEU A 35 1.49 11.74 6.42
CA LEU A 35 1.70 10.71 5.40
C LEU A 35 2.12 11.31 4.07
N ARG A 36 1.46 12.39 3.63
CA ARG A 36 1.82 13.08 2.40
C ARG A 36 3.25 13.63 2.45
N GLN A 37 3.64 14.27 3.55
CA GLN A 37 5.00 14.78 3.71
C GLN A 37 6.05 13.65 3.64
N ILE A 38 5.82 12.53 4.32
CA ILE A 38 6.73 11.37 4.26
C ILE A 38 6.85 10.84 2.83
N MET A 39 5.74 10.79 2.10
CA MET A 39 5.73 10.30 0.73
C MET A 39 6.35 11.29 -0.27
N GLU A 40 6.21 12.59 -0.06
CA GLU A 40 6.93 13.63 -0.82
C GLU A 40 8.44 13.49 -0.63
N GLU A 41 8.91 13.29 0.61
CA GLU A 41 10.32 13.02 0.90
C GLU A 41 10.79 11.73 0.20
N ALA A 42 10.04 10.62 0.31
CA ALA A 42 10.40 9.34 -0.30
C ALA A 42 10.44 9.38 -1.84
N THR A 43 9.51 10.12 -2.45
CA THR A 43 9.43 10.27 -3.91
C THR A 43 10.49 11.24 -4.45
N SER A 44 10.91 12.24 -3.69
CA SER A 44 12.01 13.14 -4.06
C SER A 44 13.36 12.40 -4.17
N LEU A 45 13.59 11.43 -3.29
CA LEU A 45 14.79 10.58 -3.28
C LEU A 45 14.78 9.54 -4.41
N ALA A 46 13.61 9.27 -4.99
CA ALA A 46 13.39 8.22 -5.98
C ALA A 46 12.41 8.71 -7.07
N ALA A 47 12.87 9.69 -7.87
CA ALA A 47 12.07 10.41 -8.88
C ALA A 47 11.36 9.54 -9.95
N GLY A 48 11.63 8.23 -10.00
CA GLY A 48 10.93 7.28 -10.88
C GLY A 48 9.65 6.67 -10.27
N ILE A 49 9.30 6.97 -9.02
CA ILE A 49 8.02 6.57 -8.41
C ILE A 49 6.89 7.39 -9.04
N ARG A 50 5.84 6.71 -9.51
CA ARG A 50 4.71 7.31 -10.23
C ARG A 50 3.39 7.22 -9.49
N ALA A 51 3.29 6.31 -8.52
CA ALA A 51 2.10 6.14 -7.71
C ALA A 51 2.48 5.50 -6.38
N TRP A 52 1.69 5.80 -5.35
CA TRP A 52 1.80 5.12 -4.06
C TRP A 52 0.43 4.94 -3.41
N MET A 53 0.33 3.93 -2.55
CA MET A 53 -0.83 3.67 -1.71
C MET A 53 -0.38 3.10 -0.38
N LEU A 54 -0.94 3.62 0.69
CA LEU A 54 -0.91 3.01 2.02
C LEU A 54 -2.28 2.35 2.25
N LEU A 55 -2.29 1.07 2.58
CA LEU A 55 -3.50 0.32 2.91
C LEU A 55 -3.32 -0.44 4.23
N SER A 56 -4.43 -0.78 4.88
CA SER A 56 -4.43 -1.66 6.04
C SER A 56 -4.12 -3.11 5.64
N LYS A 57 -3.78 -3.96 6.61
CA LYS A 57 -3.57 -5.40 6.38
C LYS A 57 -4.82 -6.11 5.83
N GLU A 58 -6.01 -5.56 6.07
CA GLU A 58 -7.29 -6.06 5.55
C GLU A 58 -7.59 -5.56 4.12
N GLY A 59 -6.71 -4.78 3.50
CA GLY A 59 -6.92 -4.30 2.13
C GLY A 59 -7.70 -3.01 2.02
N LEU A 60 -7.70 -2.17 3.07
CA LEU A 60 -8.44 -0.90 3.07
C LEU A 60 -7.53 0.27 2.78
N PRO A 61 -7.83 1.13 1.78
CA PRO A 61 -6.99 2.29 1.51
C PRO A 61 -7.01 3.28 2.69
N ILE A 62 -5.83 3.66 3.16
CA ILE A 62 -5.60 4.66 4.22
C ILE A 62 -5.30 6.02 3.57
N ALA A 63 -4.33 6.04 2.66
CA ALA A 63 -3.92 7.24 1.92
C ALA A 63 -3.31 6.81 0.58
N SER A 64 -3.39 7.66 -0.44
CA SER A 64 -2.82 7.33 -1.74
C SER A 64 -2.48 8.58 -2.55
N ALA A 65 -1.59 8.39 -3.54
CA ALA A 65 -1.51 9.23 -4.72
C ALA A 65 -1.45 8.31 -5.94
N VAL A 66 -2.63 7.85 -6.39
CA VAL A 66 -2.79 7.05 -7.60
C VAL A 66 -3.32 7.88 -8.77
N PRO A 67 -2.88 7.63 -10.02
CA PRO A 67 -3.38 8.33 -11.20
C PRO A 67 -4.90 8.22 -11.37
N HIS A 68 -5.51 9.26 -11.95
CA HIS A 68 -6.92 9.23 -12.35
C HIS A 68 -7.23 8.06 -13.27
N GLY A 69 -8.38 7.39 -13.03
CA GLY A 69 -8.82 6.23 -13.79
C GLY A 69 -8.45 4.88 -13.17
N LEU A 70 -7.71 4.87 -12.05
CA LEU A 70 -7.55 3.67 -11.22
C LEU A 70 -8.43 3.76 -9.97
N GLU A 71 -9.09 2.66 -9.62
CA GLU A 71 -9.87 2.59 -8.40
C GLU A 71 -9.00 2.17 -7.20
N GLU A 72 -8.93 3.03 -6.18
CA GLU A 72 -8.13 2.77 -4.98
C GLU A 72 -8.49 1.45 -4.31
N ALA A 73 -9.80 1.18 -4.25
CA ALA A 73 -10.39 -0.02 -3.66
C ALA A 73 -9.89 -1.31 -4.35
N GLU A 74 -9.83 -1.30 -5.69
CA GLU A 74 -9.36 -2.46 -6.46
C GLU A 74 -7.87 -2.70 -6.23
N ILE A 75 -7.05 -1.64 -6.24
CA ILE A 75 -5.60 -1.75 -5.99
C ILE A 75 -5.36 -2.32 -4.59
N ALA A 76 -6.06 -1.82 -3.57
CA ALA A 76 -5.90 -2.29 -2.20
C ALA A 76 -6.32 -3.76 -2.03
N ALA A 77 -7.44 -4.17 -2.66
CA ALA A 77 -7.88 -5.56 -2.64
C ALA A 77 -6.87 -6.50 -3.36
N MET A 78 -6.30 -6.08 -4.49
CA MET A 78 -5.26 -6.84 -5.18
C MET A 78 -3.99 -6.95 -4.33
N ALA A 79 -3.54 -5.86 -3.71
CA ALA A 79 -2.35 -5.86 -2.85
C ALA A 79 -2.53 -6.79 -1.64
N ALA A 80 -3.66 -6.70 -0.94
CA ALA A 80 -3.98 -7.59 0.17
C ALA A 80 -4.03 -9.07 -0.24
N SER A 81 -4.60 -9.36 -1.42
CA SER A 81 -4.64 -10.73 -1.96
C SER A 81 -3.24 -11.28 -2.27
N ILE A 82 -2.40 -10.48 -2.93
CA ILE A 82 -1.01 -10.85 -3.26
C ILE A 82 -0.21 -11.11 -1.97
N LEU A 83 -0.34 -10.23 -0.99
CA LEU A 83 0.35 -10.38 0.30
C LEU A 83 -0.12 -11.60 1.07
N GLY A 84 -1.42 -11.87 1.12
CA GLY A 84 -1.94 -13.07 1.78
C GLY A 84 -1.41 -14.36 1.15
N VAL A 85 -1.32 -14.42 -0.18
CA VAL A 85 -0.73 -15.59 -0.88
C VAL A 85 0.77 -15.70 -0.64
N ALA A 86 1.49 -14.57 -0.67
CA ALA A 86 2.94 -14.56 -0.45
C ALA A 86 3.32 -14.92 0.98
N ASP A 87 2.54 -14.48 1.97
CA ASP A 87 2.75 -14.79 3.39
C ASP A 87 2.54 -16.29 3.64
N LEU A 88 1.46 -16.86 3.09
CA LEU A 88 1.23 -18.30 3.10
C LEU A 88 2.38 -19.06 2.40
N ALA A 89 2.90 -18.55 1.27
CA ALA A 89 4.02 -19.17 0.59
C ALA A 89 5.30 -19.14 1.45
N ALA A 90 5.60 -18.02 2.10
CA ALA A 90 6.74 -17.89 3.00
C ALA A 90 6.65 -18.88 4.18
N GLU A 91 5.48 -19.02 4.80
CA GLU A 91 5.22 -20.01 5.86
C GLU A 91 5.44 -21.44 5.34
N ARG A 92 4.83 -21.81 4.20
CA ARG A 92 4.91 -23.16 3.63
C ARG A 92 6.30 -23.54 3.16
N MET A 93 7.12 -22.56 2.80
CA MET A 93 8.50 -22.73 2.35
C MET A 93 9.53 -22.53 3.47
N ASP A 94 9.09 -22.41 4.73
CA ASP A 94 9.96 -22.21 5.91
C ASP A 94 10.92 -21.01 5.74
N GLN A 95 10.41 -19.90 5.20
CA GLN A 95 11.18 -18.66 4.98
C GLN A 95 11.00 -17.63 6.09
N GLY A 96 10.12 -17.89 7.06
CA GLY A 96 9.81 -16.98 8.15
C GLY A 96 8.80 -15.89 7.75
N ILE A 97 8.99 -14.68 8.29
CA ILE A 97 8.04 -13.56 8.15
C ILE A 97 8.27 -12.83 6.83
N LEU A 98 7.20 -12.62 6.07
CA LEU A 98 7.25 -11.83 4.83
C LEU A 98 7.55 -10.35 5.13
N GLU A 99 8.73 -9.87 4.71
CA GLU A 99 9.11 -8.47 4.88
C GLU A 99 8.60 -7.56 3.75
N GLU A 100 8.77 -8.00 2.50
CA GLU A 100 8.40 -7.24 1.31
C GLU A 100 8.23 -8.14 0.08
N ILE A 101 7.48 -7.62 -0.91
CA ILE A 101 7.33 -8.21 -2.24
C ILE A 101 7.85 -7.21 -3.26
N LEU A 102 8.73 -7.65 -4.15
CA LEU A 102 9.19 -6.87 -5.29
C LEU A 102 8.73 -7.54 -6.59
N MET A 103 7.89 -6.85 -7.36
CA MET A 103 7.44 -7.28 -8.68
C MET A 103 8.19 -6.51 -9.77
N THR A 104 8.83 -7.26 -10.67
CA THR A 104 9.45 -6.71 -11.88
C THR A 104 8.54 -6.96 -13.07
N ASN A 105 8.03 -5.89 -13.65
CA ASN A 105 7.12 -5.92 -14.78
C ASN A 105 7.78 -5.30 -16.01
N GLU A 106 7.26 -5.59 -17.20
CA GLU A 106 7.75 -5.05 -18.47
C GLU A 106 7.90 -3.51 -18.45
N LYS A 107 6.97 -2.83 -17.76
CA LYS A 107 6.85 -1.36 -17.71
C LYS A 107 7.42 -0.73 -16.44
N GLY A 108 7.96 -1.51 -15.50
CA GLY A 108 8.48 -0.97 -14.25
C GLY A 108 8.45 -1.91 -13.06
N LEU A 109 8.65 -1.35 -11.88
CA LEU A 109 8.75 -2.07 -10.63
C LEU A 109 7.57 -1.73 -9.73
N VAL A 110 7.12 -2.69 -8.93
CA VAL A 110 6.20 -2.46 -7.81
C VAL A 110 6.79 -3.09 -6.57
N ILE A 111 6.79 -2.36 -5.46
CA ILE A 111 7.16 -2.90 -4.15
C ILE A 111 5.96 -2.80 -3.20
N MET A 112 5.74 -3.85 -2.42
CA MET A 112 4.82 -3.86 -1.29
C MET A 112 5.63 -4.16 -0.04
N LYS A 113 5.58 -3.26 0.96
CA LYS A 113 6.36 -3.39 2.20
C LYS A 113 5.47 -3.10 3.40
N SER A 114 5.59 -3.92 4.45
CA SER A 114 4.88 -3.68 5.71
C SER A 114 5.33 -2.37 6.35
N ALA A 115 4.37 -1.56 6.82
CA ALA A 115 4.58 -0.36 7.61
C ALA A 115 4.03 -0.61 9.02
N GLY A 116 4.88 -1.14 9.90
CA GLY A 116 4.46 -1.65 11.20
C GLY A 116 3.52 -2.86 11.06
N GLU A 117 2.70 -3.10 12.09
CA GLU A 117 1.78 -4.24 12.13
C GLU A 117 0.47 -3.99 11.38
N LYS A 118 0.10 -2.72 11.17
CA LYS A 118 -1.26 -2.34 10.76
C LYS A 118 -1.40 -2.04 9.26
N ALA A 119 -0.30 -1.70 8.58
CA ALA A 119 -0.37 -1.22 7.21
C ALA A 119 0.69 -1.78 6.28
N ILE A 120 0.45 -1.56 5.00
CA ILE A 120 1.28 -1.94 3.88
C ILE A 120 1.41 -0.70 2.98
N LEU A 121 2.65 -0.36 2.64
CA LEU A 121 2.96 0.63 1.62
C LEU A 121 3.19 -0.06 0.28
N VAL A 122 2.52 0.43 -0.75
CA VAL A 122 2.70 0.03 -2.16
C VAL A 122 3.31 1.20 -2.91
N LEU A 123 4.42 0.98 -3.61
CA LEU A 123 5.01 1.96 -4.52
C LEU A 123 5.10 1.36 -5.92
N ALA A 124 4.69 2.13 -6.93
CA ALA A 124 4.85 1.78 -8.33
C ALA A 124 5.82 2.75 -9.02
N ALA A 125 6.80 2.20 -9.73
CA ALA A 125 7.84 2.98 -10.41
C ALA A 125 7.93 2.64 -11.90
N GLY A 126 8.56 3.51 -12.68
CA GLY A 126 8.86 3.27 -14.10
C GLY A 126 10.03 2.29 -14.31
N LYS A 127 10.18 1.77 -15.54
CA LYS A 127 11.26 0.85 -15.93
C LYS A 127 12.68 1.37 -15.68
N GLY A 128 12.89 2.69 -15.70
CA GLY A 128 14.19 3.30 -15.42
C GLY A 128 14.56 3.34 -13.93
N MET A 129 13.66 2.94 -13.03
CA MET A 129 13.94 2.93 -11.60
C MET A 129 14.97 1.86 -11.25
N LYS A 130 16.00 2.24 -10.48
CA LYS A 130 16.92 1.28 -9.89
C LYS A 130 16.24 0.57 -8.72
N THR A 131 16.22 -0.76 -8.73
CA THR A 131 15.59 -1.58 -7.68
C THR A 131 16.01 -1.17 -6.27
N GLY A 132 17.32 -1.00 -6.03
CA GLY A 132 17.81 -0.61 -4.70
C GLY A 132 17.32 0.76 -4.22
N LEU A 133 17.07 1.71 -5.13
CA LEU A 133 16.50 3.01 -4.76
C LEU A 133 15.01 2.89 -4.38
N LEU A 134 14.26 2.04 -5.07
CA LEU A 134 12.86 1.77 -4.73
C LEU A 134 12.73 1.07 -3.37
N VAL A 135 13.57 0.07 -3.11
CA VAL A 135 13.64 -0.64 -1.82
C VAL A 135 14.01 0.34 -0.71
N TYR A 136 15.03 1.19 -0.92
CA TYR A 136 15.44 2.21 0.05
C TYR A 136 14.33 3.21 0.36
N ALA A 137 13.64 3.73 -0.68
CA ALA A 137 12.53 4.65 -0.51
C ALA A 137 11.37 4.01 0.28
N ALA A 138 11.01 2.76 -0.04
CA ALA A 138 9.99 2.03 0.70
C ALA A 138 10.37 1.83 2.17
N LYS A 139 11.60 1.38 2.44
CA LYS A 139 12.10 1.19 3.80
C LYS A 139 12.03 2.48 4.62
N ASN A 140 12.62 3.56 4.11
CA ASN A 140 12.63 4.85 4.81
C ASN A 140 11.22 5.39 5.05
N ALA A 141 10.31 5.26 4.08
CA ALA A 141 8.91 5.68 4.26
C ALA A 141 8.20 4.83 5.31
N THR A 142 8.31 3.50 5.23
CA THR A 142 7.64 2.59 6.18
C THR A 142 8.12 2.74 7.62
N GLU A 143 9.42 3.00 7.85
CA GLU A 143 9.98 3.27 9.18
C GLU A 143 9.39 4.56 9.80
N LYS A 144 9.11 5.59 8.98
CA LYS A 144 8.47 6.83 9.42
C LYS A 144 6.96 6.71 9.59
N ILE A 145 6.30 5.87 8.79
CA ILE A 145 4.85 5.66 8.82
C ILE A 145 4.43 4.77 9.98
N ALA A 146 5.18 3.71 10.27
CA ALA A 146 4.85 2.73 11.31
C ALA A 146 4.48 3.35 12.68
N PRO A 147 5.21 4.34 13.24
CA PRO A 147 4.86 4.95 14.53
C PRO A 147 3.62 5.85 14.50
N LEU A 148 3.07 6.16 13.32
CA LEU A 148 1.89 7.01 13.17
C LEU A 148 0.57 6.23 13.18
N LEU A 149 0.62 4.89 13.16
CA LEU A 149 -0.53 4.00 12.97
C LEU A 149 -0.89 3.18 14.21
#